data_AF-A0A654ZJE6-F1
#
_entry.id   AF-A0A654ZJE6-F1
#
_cell.length_a   1.000
_cell.length_b   1.000
_cell.length_c   1.000
_cell.angle_alpha   90.00
_cell.angle_beta   90.00
_cell.angle_gamma   90.00
#
_symmetry.space_group_name_H-M   'P 1'
#
loop_
_entity.id
_entity.type
_entity.pdbx_description
1 polymer ?
#
loop_
_entity_poly.entity_id
_entity_poly.type
_entity_poly.pdbx_seq_one_letter_code
_entity_poly.pdbx_strand_id
1 'polypeptide(L)'
;MHIAETYGKAHHGRAGTVAAITEWAQHHDIPLVDLKAAVAEQILSGYGNRDGIHWNFEAHQAVAELMLKALAEAGVPNEKSRG
;
A
#
# COMPACT_ATOMS: atom_id res chain seq x y z
N MET A 1 3.01 5.48 5.58
CA MET A 1 2.99 6.26 6.85
C MET A 1 4.42 6.72 7.09
N HIS A 2 4.66 7.90 7.67
CA HIS A 2 6.02 8.39 7.91
C HIS A 2 6.17 8.66 9.40
N ILE A 3 6.92 7.81 10.11
CA ILE A 3 7.03 7.91 11.57
C ILE A 3 8.37 8.49 12.06
N ALA A 4 9.39 8.52 11.20
CA ALA A 4 10.69 9.06 11.56
C ALA A 4 10.72 10.61 11.50
N GLU A 5 11.52 11.19 12.40
CA GLU A 5 11.70 12.64 12.51
C GLU A 5 12.33 13.27 11.27
N THR A 6 13.20 12.54 10.58
CA THR A 6 13.81 12.96 9.32
C THR A 6 12.80 13.22 8.21
N TYR A 7 11.60 12.63 8.29
CA TYR A 7 10.48 12.89 7.39
C TYR A 7 9.44 13.85 7.98
N GLY A 8 9.73 14.49 9.11
CA GLY A 8 8.83 15.44 9.78
C GLY A 8 7.49 14.82 10.21
N LYS A 9 7.42 13.49 10.33
CA LYS A 9 6.17 12.73 10.51
C LYS A 9 5.07 13.17 9.51
N ALA A 10 5.47 13.40 8.26
CA ALA A 10 4.63 14.07 7.27
C ALA A 10 3.38 13.24 6.92
N HIS A 11 2.21 13.70 7.38
CA HIS A 11 0.89 13.14 7.07
C HIS A 11 -0.12 14.15 6.52
N HIS A 12 0.19 15.46 6.58
CA HIS A 12 -0.73 16.54 6.23
C HIS A 12 -1.32 16.43 4.83
N GLY A 13 -0.50 16.07 3.83
CA GLY A 13 -0.96 15.92 2.45
C GLY A 13 -1.76 14.64 2.18
N ARG A 14 -1.75 13.66 3.09
CA ARG A 14 -2.23 12.30 2.80
C ARG A 14 -3.70 12.27 2.39
N ALA A 15 -4.58 12.97 3.10
CA ALA A 15 -6.00 12.94 2.79
C ALA A 15 -6.27 13.45 1.37
N GLY A 16 -5.63 14.55 0.97
CA GLY A 16 -5.71 15.09 -0.39
C GLY A 16 -5.12 14.15 -1.44
N THR A 17 -3.95 13.55 -1.16
CA THR A 17 -3.33 12.57 -2.07
C THR A 17 -4.22 11.34 -2.28
N VAL A 18 -4.83 10.80 -1.21
CA VAL A 18 -5.75 9.66 -1.31
C VAL A 18 -6.97 10.05 -2.16
N ALA A 19 -7.59 11.20 -1.88
CA ALA A 19 -8.74 11.66 -2.65
C ALA A 19 -8.41 11.80 -4.15
N ALA A 20 -7.30 12.46 -4.49
CA ALA A 20 -6.89 12.68 -5.87
C ALA A 20 -6.59 11.37 -6.62
N ILE A 21 -5.88 10.43 -5.97
CA ILE A 21 -5.59 9.11 -6.56
C ILE A 21 -6.88 8.30 -6.75
N THR A 22 -7.76 8.29 -5.75
CA THR A 22 -9.04 7.57 -5.82
C THR A 22 -9.94 8.13 -6.92
N GLU A 23 -10.07 9.46 -7.03
CA GLU A 23 -10.85 10.12 -8.07
C GLU A 23 -10.31 9.78 -9.47
N TRP A 24 -9.00 9.90 -9.68
CA TRP A 24 -8.36 9.54 -10.95
C TRP A 24 -8.59 8.07 -11.30
N ALA A 25 -8.41 7.16 -10.35
CA ALA A 25 -8.59 5.73 -10.58
C ALA A 25 -10.04 5.39 -10.93
N GLN A 26 -11.01 6.00 -10.26
CA GLN A 26 -12.44 5.86 -10.58
C GLN A 26 -12.76 6.40 -11.98
N HIS A 27 -12.21 7.56 -12.35
CA HIS A 27 -12.45 8.16 -13.65
C HIS A 27 -11.93 7.30 -14.82
N HIS A 28 -10.88 6.51 -14.58
CA HIS A 28 -10.21 5.70 -15.58
C HIS A 28 -10.47 4.19 -15.44
N ASP A 29 -11.43 3.78 -14.59
CA ASP A 29 -11.74 2.37 -14.31
C ASP A 29 -10.51 1.54 -13.91
N ILE A 30 -9.60 2.14 -13.14
CA ILE A 30 -8.39 1.48 -12.64
C ILE A 30 -8.63 0.94 -11.22
N PRO A 31 -8.49 -0.38 -10.99
CA PRO A 31 -8.57 -0.94 -9.63
C PRO A 31 -7.49 -0.35 -8.72
N LEU A 32 -7.86 -0.01 -7.48
CA LEU A 32 -6.96 0.57 -6.49
C LEU A 32 -6.82 -0.34 -5.27
N VAL A 33 -5.60 -0.50 -4.77
CA VAL A 33 -5.32 -1.25 -3.53
C VAL A 33 -4.91 -0.29 -2.42
N ASP A 34 -5.60 -0.33 -1.28
CA ASP A 34 -5.23 0.48 -0.11
C ASP A 34 -4.09 -0.18 0.66
N LEU A 35 -2.86 0.15 0.26
CA LEU A 35 -1.66 -0.34 0.92
C LEU A 35 -1.56 0.10 2.39
N LYS A 36 -2.16 1.24 2.78
CA LYS A 36 -2.12 1.66 4.20
C LYS A 36 -2.81 0.62 5.08
N ALA A 37 -3.92 0.03 4.61
CA ALA A 37 -4.63 -0.98 5.37
C ALA A 37 -3.74 -2.19 5.70
N ALA A 38 -2.85 -2.59 4.79
CA ALA A 38 -1.91 -3.69 5.03
C ALA A 38 -0.72 -3.31 5.94
N VAL A 39 -0.22 -2.07 5.84
CA VAL A 39 1.11 -1.75 6.42
C VAL A 39 1.04 -0.90 7.70
N ALA A 40 -0.12 -0.32 8.03
CA ALA A 40 -0.21 0.66 9.11
C ALA A 40 0.20 0.10 10.48
N GLU A 41 -0.23 -1.12 10.82
CA GLU A 41 0.07 -1.74 12.11
C GLU A 41 1.58 -1.94 12.30
N GLN A 42 2.25 -2.57 11.33
CA GLN A 42 3.69 -2.84 11.41
C GLN A 42 4.51 -1.53 11.51
N ILE A 43 4.13 -0.49 10.74
CA ILE A 43 4.81 0.81 10.81
C ILE A 43 4.55 1.50 12.15
N LEU A 44 3.29 1.61 12.59
CA LEU A 44 2.93 2.34 13.81
C LEU A 44 3.46 1.67 15.08
N SER A 45 3.60 0.35 15.07
CA SER A 45 4.20 -0.42 16.17
C SER A 45 5.74 -0.41 16.16
N GLY A 46 6.36 0.25 15.17
CA GLY A 46 7.82 0.36 15.06
C GLY A 46 8.51 -0.91 14.54
N TYR A 47 7.77 -1.86 13.99
CA TYR A 47 8.30 -3.09 13.38
C TYR A 47 8.73 -2.91 11.92
N GLY A 48 8.37 -1.78 11.28
CA GLY A 48 8.89 -1.40 9.96
C GLY A 48 10.40 -1.09 9.97
N ASN A 49 10.93 -0.73 8.81
CA ASN A 49 12.34 -0.37 8.70
C ASN A 49 12.65 0.88 9.52
N ARG A 50 13.92 1.00 9.95
CA ARG A 50 14.41 2.09 10.80
C ARG A 50 14.24 3.48 10.19
N ASP A 51 14.12 3.57 8.87
CA ASP A 51 13.83 4.83 8.18
C ASP A 51 12.40 5.35 8.43
N GLY A 52 11.51 4.55 9.02
CA GLY A 52 10.16 4.96 9.37
C GLY A 52 9.21 5.13 8.19
N ILE A 53 9.56 4.59 7.01
CA ILE A 53 8.71 4.61 5.80
C ILE A 53 8.61 3.24 5.12
N HIS A 54 9.70 2.45 5.12
CA HIS A 54 9.74 1.14 4.49
C HIS A 54 9.27 0.04 5.44
N TRP A 55 8.83 -1.06 4.85
CA TRP A 55 8.09 -2.11 5.54
C TRP A 55 9.01 -3.26 5.96
N ASN A 56 8.58 -4.02 6.96
CA ASN A 56 9.14 -5.33 7.25
C ASN A 56 8.55 -6.40 6.32
N PHE A 57 9.03 -7.63 6.45
CA PHE A 57 8.60 -8.76 5.63
C PHE A 57 7.12 -9.09 5.81
N GLU A 58 6.58 -8.96 7.02
CA GLU A 58 5.18 -9.21 7.34
C GLU A 58 4.26 -8.24 6.60
N ALA A 59 4.59 -6.95 6.59
CA ALA A 59 3.84 -5.96 5.81
C ALA A 59 4.01 -6.18 4.29
N HIS A 60 5.17 -6.62 3.82
CA HIS A 60 5.34 -7.04 2.42
C HIS A 60 4.43 -8.21 2.06
N GLN A 61 4.29 -9.21 2.93
CA GLN A 61 3.38 -10.33 2.73
C GLN A 61 1.92 -9.87 2.69
N ALA A 62 1.49 -9.05 3.66
CA ALA A 62 0.12 -8.53 3.70
C ALA A 62 -0.22 -7.71 2.44
N VAL A 63 0.73 -6.93 1.92
CA VAL A 63 0.57 -6.22 0.65
C VAL A 63 0.42 -7.20 -0.52
N ALA A 64 1.23 -8.26 -0.56
CA ALA A 64 1.13 -9.28 -1.61
C ALA A 64 -0.24 -9.97 -1.60
N GLU A 65 -0.77 -10.30 -0.41
CA GLU A 65 -2.10 -10.89 -0.25
C GLU A 65 -3.22 -9.96 -0.76
N LEU A 66 -3.16 -8.66 -0.44
CA LEU A 66 -4.10 -7.68 -0.97
C LEU A 66 -4.00 -7.53 -2.49
N MET A 67 -2.78 -7.51 -3.04
CA MET A 67 -2.58 -7.43 -4.49
C MET A 67 -3.14 -8.65 -5.22
N LEU A 68 -2.90 -9.85 -4.71
CA LEU A 68 -3.44 -11.09 -5.28
C LEU A 68 -4.96 -11.08 -5.29
N LYS A 69 -5.59 -10.63 -4.20
CA LYS A 69 -7.04 -10.45 -4.12
C LYS A 69 -7.54 -9.47 -5.19
N ALA A 70 -6.94 -8.29 -5.28
CA ALA A 70 -7.36 -7.26 -6.23
C ALA A 70 -7.19 -7.70 -7.69
N LEU A 71 -6.11 -8.40 -8.01
CA LEU A 71 -5.87 -8.97 -9.34
C LEU A 71 -6.93 -10.02 -9.70
N ALA A 72 -7.29 -10.90 -8.75
CA ALA A 72 -8.35 -11.89 -8.95
C ALA A 72 -9.72 -11.22 -9.16
N GLU A 73 -10.04 -10.18 -8.39
CA GLU A 73 -11.27 -9.39 -8.55
C GLU A 73 -11.31 -8.64 -9.89
N ALA A 74 -10.15 -8.23 -10.41
CA ALA A 74 -10.00 -7.62 -11.73
C ALA A 74 -9.99 -8.65 -12.89
N GLY A 75 -10.11 -9.95 -12.60
CA GLY A 75 -10.13 -11.01 -13.61
C GLY A 75 -8.75 -11.37 -14.18
N VAL A 76 -7.66 -10.97 -13.53
CA VAL A 76 -6.30 -11.34 -13.96
C VAL A 76 -6.03 -12.80 -13.57
N PRO A 77 -5.68 -13.67 -14.52
CA PRO A 77 -5.40 -15.08 -14.23
C PRO A 77 -4.11 -15.24 -13.42
N ASN A 78 -4.14 -16.15 -12.45
CA ASN A 78 -2.97 -16.53 -11.66
C ASN A 78 -2.13 -17.59 -12.40
N GLU A 79 -1.66 -17.27 -13.60
CA GLU A 79 -0.77 -18.15 -14.36
C GLU A 79 0.66 -17.62 -14.27
N LYS A 80 1.56 -18.40 -13.66
CA LYS A 80 2.98 -18.24 -13.95
C LYS A 80 3.19 -18.75 -15.37
N SER A 81 3.60 -17.87 -16.27
CA SER A 81 4.12 -18.28 -17.58
C SER A 81 5.23 -19.31 -17.32
N ARG A 82 5.00 -20.56 -17.75
CA ARG A 82 6.03 -21.59 -17.69
C ARG A 82 7.14 -21.15 -18.65
N GLY A 83 8.24 -20.66 -18.09
CA GLY A 83 9.50 -20.51 -18.83
C GLY A 83 10.07 -21.86 -19.21
#